data_AF-A0A2D6RD23-F1
#
_entry.id   AF-A0A2D6RD23-F1
#
_cell.length_a   1.000
_cell.length_b   1.000
_cell.length_c   1.000
_cell.angle_alpha   90.00
_cell.angle_beta   90.00
_cell.angle_gamma   90.00
#
_symmetry.space_group_name_H-M   'P 1'
#
loop_
_entity.id
_entity.type
_entity.pdbx_description
1 polymer ?
#
loop_
_entity_poly.entity_id
_entity_poly.type
_entity_poly.pdbx_seq_one_letter_code
_entity_poly.pdbx_strand_id
1 'polypeptide(L)'
;MEDKHIQGLEKIGLTKPEAKVYLALIELKESQTGPLSEKSGIPSSNIYPLLKSLQDKGFVNYRMQNNIKIFMPSSPQIIKEAFKEKQKNLLEEEKEIETLIESLQSKQAQSESFSKYRYHEGIRNIHSIWSGLKEELKTMPKEKPILMYTGTKKAYESLLGLYEEFHKERVKQKIHYKIIYPLEESKVAKRRKKQLAEVKFAKLENEAEWAIINNKLIIQYITQKVPRAFVIEDKIFAETFRQVFNQVWQTAK
;
A
#
# COMPACT_ATOMS: atom_id res chain seq x y z
N MET A 1 -3.03 22.70 -29.96
CA MET A 1 -4.25 21.84 -30.00
C MET A 1 -3.89 20.40 -30.31
N GLU A 2 -2.98 20.17 -31.27
CA GLU A 2 -2.47 18.85 -31.65
C GLU A 2 -1.89 18.05 -30.45
N ASP A 3 -1.11 18.68 -29.57
CA ASP A 3 -0.58 18.03 -28.36
C ASP A 3 -1.67 17.49 -27.43
N LYS A 4 -2.82 18.17 -27.34
CA LYS A 4 -3.95 17.72 -26.50
C LYS A 4 -4.63 16.49 -27.09
N HIS A 5 -4.70 16.38 -28.42
CA HIS A 5 -5.23 15.20 -29.10
C HIS A 5 -4.29 14.00 -28.93
N ILE A 6 -2.97 14.22 -29.07
CA ILE A 6 -1.97 13.17 -28.85
C ILE A 6 -2.06 12.63 -27.43
N GLN A 7 -2.07 13.50 -26.41
CA GLN A 7 -2.21 13.08 -25.02
C GLN A 7 -3.51 12.31 -24.75
N GLY A 8 -4.61 12.67 -25.43
CA GLY A 8 -5.88 11.94 -25.32
C GLY A 8 -5.79 10.53 -25.92
N LEU A 9 -5.15 10.39 -27.07
CA LEU A 9 -4.93 9.13 -27.75
C LEU A 9 -3.92 8.22 -26.99
N GLU A 10 -2.93 8.81 -26.32
CA GLU A 10 -2.01 8.06 -25.46
C GLU A 10 -2.73 7.44 -24.26
N LYS A 11 -3.70 8.15 -23.68
CA LYS A 11 -4.50 7.63 -22.56
C LYS A 11 -5.32 6.38 -22.92
N ILE A 12 -5.67 6.19 -24.19
CA ILE A 12 -6.42 5.02 -24.67
C ILE A 12 -5.53 3.91 -25.24
N GLY A 13 -4.19 4.03 -25.12
CA GLY A 13 -3.26 2.95 -25.49
C GLY A 13 -2.60 3.10 -26.86
N LEU A 14 -2.67 4.27 -27.50
CA LEU A 14 -1.81 4.58 -28.64
C LEU A 14 -0.45 5.10 -28.17
N THR A 15 0.60 4.78 -28.91
CA THR A 15 1.91 5.41 -28.76
C THR A 15 1.91 6.77 -29.45
N LYS A 16 2.84 7.66 -29.06
CA LYS A 16 2.98 8.97 -29.70
C LYS A 16 3.10 8.91 -31.24
N PRO A 17 3.89 7.99 -31.85
CA PRO A 17 3.94 7.85 -33.30
C PRO A 17 2.61 7.39 -33.91
N GLU A 18 1.91 6.45 -33.28
CA GLU A 18 0.59 5.99 -33.74
C GLU A 18 -0.44 7.12 -33.72
N ALA A 19 -0.46 7.91 -32.64
CA ALA A 19 -1.35 9.06 -32.52
C ALA A 19 -1.11 10.09 -33.64
N LYS A 20 0.16 10.38 -33.96
CA LYS A 20 0.51 11.28 -35.08
C LYS A 20 0.05 10.75 -36.43
N VAL A 21 0.26 9.47 -36.71
CA VAL A 21 -0.18 8.85 -37.98
C VAL A 21 -1.70 8.86 -38.09
N TYR A 22 -2.43 8.52 -37.03
CA TYR A 22 -3.88 8.56 -37.02
C TYR A 22 -4.44 9.98 -37.23
N LEU A 23 -3.88 10.98 -36.55
CA LEU A 23 -4.29 12.39 -36.73
C LEU A 23 -4.00 12.90 -38.15
N ALA A 24 -2.82 12.59 -38.69
CA ALA A 24 -2.49 12.91 -40.09
C ALA A 24 -3.50 12.27 -41.06
N LEU A 25 -3.91 11.03 -40.79
CA LEU A 25 -4.88 10.32 -41.61
C LEU A 25 -6.31 10.89 -41.48
N ILE A 26 -6.71 11.37 -40.30
CA ILE A 26 -7.96 12.11 -40.10
C ILE A 26 -8.00 13.38 -40.95
N GLU A 27 -6.90 14.12 -41.02
CA GLU A 27 -6.82 15.34 -41.84
C GLU A 27 -6.84 15.03 -43.34
N LEU A 28 -6.13 13.97 -43.76
CA LEU A 28 -6.04 13.56 -45.16
C LEU A 28 -7.31 12.83 -45.66
N LYS A 29 -8.16 12.33 -44.76
CA LYS A 29 -9.34 11.49 -44.99
C LYS A 29 -9.04 10.11 -45.59
N GLU A 30 -8.17 10.04 -46.58
CA GLU A 30 -7.63 8.80 -47.13
C GLU A 30 -6.23 9.04 -47.69
N SER A 31 -5.33 8.05 -47.57
CA SER A 31 -3.95 8.25 -48.02
C SER A 31 -3.16 6.97 -48.21
N GLN A 32 -2.08 7.06 -48.98
CA GLN A 32 -1.03 6.05 -49.07
C GLN A 32 0.08 6.35 -48.04
N THR A 33 1.05 5.44 -47.90
CA THR A 33 2.13 5.60 -46.91
C THR A 33 3.03 6.81 -47.15
N GLY A 34 3.22 7.25 -48.41
CA GLY A 34 4.06 8.40 -48.76
C GLY A 34 3.55 9.73 -48.18
N PRO A 35 2.34 10.20 -48.57
CA PRO A 35 1.80 11.45 -48.04
C PRO A 35 1.56 11.40 -46.52
N LEU A 36 1.29 10.22 -45.95
CA LEU A 36 1.24 10.03 -44.50
C LEU A 36 2.59 10.28 -43.81
N SER A 37 3.68 9.83 -44.41
CA SER A 37 5.04 10.06 -43.88
C SER A 37 5.33 11.56 -43.80
N GLU A 38 5.07 12.28 -44.89
CA GLU A 38 5.29 13.73 -44.97
C GLU A 38 4.42 14.49 -43.96
N LYS A 39 3.13 14.14 -43.88
CA LYS A 39 2.17 14.84 -43.01
C LYS A 39 2.39 14.56 -41.53
N SER A 40 2.72 13.32 -41.17
CA SER A 40 2.91 12.91 -39.76
C SER A 40 4.32 13.21 -39.22
N GLY A 41 5.28 13.49 -40.11
CA GLY A 41 6.70 13.63 -39.77
C GLY A 41 7.35 12.32 -39.31
N ILE A 42 6.73 11.17 -39.62
CA ILE A 42 7.25 9.84 -39.29
C ILE A 42 7.96 9.26 -40.53
N PRO A 43 9.18 8.71 -40.39
CA PRO A 43 9.91 8.12 -41.51
C PRO A 43 9.12 7.03 -42.23
N SER A 44 9.19 6.99 -43.57
CA SER A 44 8.47 6.02 -44.41
C SER A 44 8.67 4.56 -44.01
N SER A 45 9.86 4.21 -43.49
CA SER A 45 10.17 2.87 -42.98
C SER A 45 9.27 2.43 -41.81
N ASN A 46 8.74 3.39 -41.05
CA ASN A 46 7.97 3.13 -39.83
C ASN A 46 6.46 3.29 -40.04
N ILE A 47 6.02 3.91 -41.15
CA ILE A 47 4.59 4.14 -41.43
C ILE A 47 3.82 2.82 -41.54
N TYR A 48 4.34 1.85 -42.31
CA TYR A 48 3.61 0.61 -42.54
C TYR A 48 3.42 -0.24 -41.26
N PRO A 49 4.46 -0.44 -40.41
CA PRO A 49 4.27 -1.05 -39.09
C PRO A 49 3.26 -0.33 -38.21
N LEU A 50 3.27 1.01 -38.18
CA LEU A 50 2.34 1.81 -37.38
C LEU A 50 0.90 1.71 -37.90
N LEU A 51 0.70 1.73 -39.21
CA LEU A 51 -0.61 1.53 -39.83
C LEU A 51 -1.15 0.12 -39.56
N LYS A 52 -0.28 -0.89 -39.57
CA LYS A 52 -0.66 -2.25 -39.20
C LYS A 52 -1.10 -2.32 -37.73
N SER A 53 -0.33 -1.74 -36.81
CA SER A 53 -0.70 -1.68 -35.39
C SER A 53 -2.01 -0.92 -35.16
N LEU A 54 -2.18 0.24 -35.82
CA LEU A 54 -3.42 1.01 -35.77
C LEU A 54 -4.62 0.24 -36.36
N GLN A 55 -4.40 -0.56 -37.39
CA GLN A 55 -5.42 -1.44 -37.96
C GLN A 55 -5.80 -2.56 -36.98
N ASP A 56 -4.81 -3.20 -36.34
CA ASP A 56 -5.05 -4.24 -35.33
C ASP A 56 -5.82 -3.68 -34.11
N LYS A 57 -5.62 -2.40 -33.79
CA LYS A 57 -6.36 -1.65 -32.77
C LYS A 57 -7.69 -1.05 -33.27
N GLY A 58 -8.07 -1.26 -34.53
CA GLY A 58 -9.32 -0.77 -35.12
C GLY A 58 -9.37 0.73 -35.47
N PHE A 59 -8.27 1.47 -35.35
CA PHE A 59 -8.21 2.91 -35.66
C PHE A 59 -8.10 3.22 -37.15
N VAL A 60 -7.67 2.25 -37.96
CA VAL A 60 -7.43 2.44 -39.39
C VAL A 60 -8.00 1.27 -40.18
N ASN A 61 -8.61 1.57 -41.33
CA ASN A 61 -9.01 0.60 -42.33
C ASN A 61 -8.23 0.84 -43.62
N TYR A 62 -8.26 -0.10 -44.55
CA TYR A 62 -7.72 0.10 -45.90
C TYR A 62 -8.64 -0.47 -46.97
N ARG A 63 -8.54 0.08 -48.18
CA ARG A 63 -9.10 -0.49 -49.41
C ARG A 63 -8.01 -0.68 -50.44
N MET A 64 -8.24 -1.60 -51.38
CA MET A 64 -7.37 -1.77 -52.55
C MET A 64 -7.88 -0.89 -53.69
N GLN A 65 -6.99 -0.08 -54.28
CA GLN A 65 -7.28 0.73 -55.46
C GLN A 65 -6.09 0.63 -56.40
N ASN A 66 -6.31 0.15 -57.63
CA ASN A 66 -5.24 -0.10 -58.62
C ASN A 66 -4.07 -0.94 -58.07
N ASN A 67 -4.40 -2.00 -57.31
CA ASN A 67 -3.43 -2.87 -56.63
C ASN A 67 -2.57 -2.18 -55.54
N ILE A 68 -2.99 -1.00 -55.06
CA ILE A 68 -2.31 -0.25 -54.00
C ILE A 68 -3.26 -0.09 -52.79
N LYS A 69 -2.71 -0.18 -51.58
CA LYS A 69 -3.47 0.06 -50.34
C LYS A 69 -3.69 1.55 -50.11
N ILE A 70 -4.95 1.95 -49.99
CA ILE A 70 -5.38 3.27 -49.55
C ILE A 70 -5.93 3.14 -48.14
N PHE A 71 -5.31 3.81 -47.18
CA PHE A 71 -5.69 3.78 -45.77
C PHE A 71 -6.72 4.88 -45.48
N MET A 72 -7.63 4.62 -44.56
CA MET A 72 -8.69 5.53 -44.12
C MET A 72 -8.82 5.44 -42.59
N PRO A 73 -9.07 6.54 -41.89
CA PRO A 73 -9.26 6.51 -40.45
C PRO A 73 -10.62 5.91 -40.13
N SER A 74 -10.69 5.15 -39.03
CA SER A 74 -11.97 4.79 -38.44
C SER A 74 -12.66 6.02 -37.85
N SER A 75 -13.96 5.89 -37.59
CA SER A 75 -14.74 6.91 -36.89
C SER A 75 -14.12 7.24 -35.52
N PRO A 76 -13.96 8.51 -35.11
CA PRO A 76 -13.42 8.88 -33.79
C PRO A 76 -14.14 8.25 -32.59
N GLN A 77 -15.35 7.72 -32.80
CA GLN A 77 -16.15 6.97 -31.85
C GLN A 77 -15.41 5.73 -31.34
N ILE A 78 -14.46 5.18 -32.13
CA ILE A 78 -13.55 4.11 -31.73
C ILE A 78 -12.74 4.47 -30.48
N ILE A 79 -12.48 5.75 -30.22
CA ILE A 79 -11.79 6.23 -29.01
C ILE A 79 -12.57 5.83 -27.75
N LYS A 80 -13.91 5.93 -27.81
CA LYS A 80 -14.78 5.54 -26.69
C LYS A 80 -14.81 4.04 -26.48
N GLU A 81 -14.76 3.26 -27.57
CA GLU A 81 -14.73 1.80 -27.53
C GLU A 81 -13.39 1.30 -26.98
N ALA A 82 -12.28 1.82 -27.49
CA ALA A 82 -10.93 1.52 -26.99
C ALA A 82 -10.79 1.85 -25.50
N PHE A 83 -11.39 2.95 -25.02
CA PHE A 83 -11.39 3.27 -23.60
C PHE A 83 -12.20 2.26 -22.76
N LYS A 84 -13.35 1.81 -23.25
CA LYS A 84 -14.16 0.77 -22.57
C LYS A 84 -13.43 -0.57 -22.52
N GLU A 85 -12.77 -0.95 -23.61
CA GLU A 85 -11.96 -2.16 -23.67
C GLU A 85 -10.80 -2.09 -22.68
N LYS A 86 -10.09 -0.95 -22.63
CA LYS A 86 -9.05 -0.71 -21.62
C LYS A 86 -9.58 -0.83 -20.19
N GLN A 87 -10.75 -0.26 -19.89
CA GLN A 87 -11.38 -0.40 -18.56
C GLN A 87 -11.67 -1.86 -18.22
N LYS A 88 -12.19 -2.62 -19.19
CA LYS A 88 -12.47 -4.05 -19.02
C LYS A 88 -11.18 -4.83 -18.71
N ASN A 89 -10.12 -4.60 -19.49
CA ASN A 89 -8.83 -5.30 -19.29
C ASN A 89 -8.22 -4.96 -17.93
N LEU A 90 -8.28 -3.68 -17.49
CA LEU A 90 -7.82 -3.28 -16.16
C LEU A 90 -8.58 -3.98 -15.02
N LEU A 91 -9.90 -4.18 -15.18
CA LEU A 91 -10.70 -4.93 -14.19
C LEU A 91 -10.38 -6.43 -14.19
N GLU A 92 -9.95 -6.99 -15.32
CA GLU A 92 -9.50 -8.38 -15.40
C GLU A 92 -8.10 -8.53 -14.76
N GLU A 93 -7.17 -7.63 -15.05
CA GLU A 93 -5.85 -7.55 -14.41
C GLU A 93 -5.96 -7.37 -12.88
N GLU A 94 -6.90 -6.55 -12.40
CA GLU A 94 -7.16 -6.37 -10.98
C GLU A 94 -7.51 -7.69 -10.29
N LYS A 95 -8.38 -8.50 -10.91
CA LYS A 95 -8.76 -9.82 -10.37
C LYS A 95 -7.61 -10.82 -10.36
N GLU A 96 -6.75 -10.79 -11.38
CA GLU A 96 -5.55 -11.63 -11.43
C GLU A 96 -4.56 -11.25 -10.31
N ILE A 97 -4.40 -9.95 -10.05
CA ILE A 97 -3.58 -9.43 -8.96
C ILE A 97 -4.15 -9.86 -7.60
N GLU A 98 -5.46 -9.76 -7.39
CA GLU A 98 -6.11 -10.24 -6.16
C GLU A 98 -5.83 -11.73 -5.93
N THR A 99 -5.98 -12.55 -6.97
CA THR A 99 -5.69 -13.99 -6.93
C THR A 99 -4.21 -14.27 -6.60
N LEU A 100 -3.29 -13.49 -7.19
CA LEU A 100 -1.86 -13.57 -6.88
C LEU A 100 -1.58 -13.23 -5.41
N ILE A 101 -2.19 -12.16 -4.89
CA ILE A 101 -2.05 -11.74 -3.48
C ILE A 101 -2.50 -12.86 -2.56
N GLU A 102 -3.67 -13.46 -2.79
CA GLU A 102 -4.17 -14.58 -2.00
C GLU A 102 -3.23 -15.79 -2.05
N SER A 103 -2.72 -16.13 -3.25
CA SER A 103 -1.74 -17.21 -3.41
C SER A 103 -0.46 -16.95 -2.61
N LEU A 104 0.09 -15.74 -2.66
CA LEU A 104 1.29 -15.38 -1.92
C LEU A 104 1.06 -15.39 -0.40
N GLN A 105 -0.10 -14.92 0.06
CA GLN A 105 -0.47 -14.97 1.48
C GLN A 105 -0.57 -16.41 1.98
N SER A 106 -1.17 -17.33 1.19
CA SER A 106 -1.26 -18.74 1.55
C SER A 106 0.11 -19.41 1.63
N LYS A 107 1.03 -19.12 0.69
CA LYS A 107 2.42 -19.60 0.74
C LYS A 107 3.18 -19.06 1.96
N GLN A 108 2.96 -17.81 2.34
CA GLN A 108 3.56 -17.19 3.53
C GLN A 108 3.00 -17.76 4.85
N ALA A 109 1.78 -18.32 4.82
CA ALA A 109 1.17 -18.99 5.96
C ALA A 109 1.67 -20.44 6.12
N GLN A 110 2.03 -21.12 5.03
CA GLN A 110 2.51 -22.52 5.03
C GLN A 110 3.98 -22.70 5.43
N SER A 111 4.81 -21.65 5.43
CA SER A 111 6.18 -21.76 5.94
C SER A 111 6.17 -21.80 7.48
N GLU A 112 6.42 -22.97 8.07
CA GLU A 112 6.59 -23.14 9.51
C GLU A 112 7.74 -22.27 10.08
N SER A 113 7.39 -21.56 11.16
CA SER A 113 8.21 -21.03 12.26
C SER A 113 9.73 -20.91 12.09
N PHE A 114 10.19 -19.95 11.29
CA PHE A 114 11.23 -19.06 11.82
C PHE A 114 10.47 -17.93 12.52
N SER A 115 10.80 -17.62 13.77
CA SER A 115 10.22 -16.46 14.50
C SER A 115 10.17 -15.29 13.51
N LYS A 116 8.96 -14.88 13.10
CA LYS A 116 8.79 -13.83 12.08
C LYS A 116 9.20 -12.53 12.75
N TYR A 117 10.49 -12.23 12.74
CA TYR A 117 11.03 -11.01 13.29
C TYR A 117 11.18 -9.95 12.19
N ARG A 118 10.90 -8.70 12.54
CA ARG A 118 11.07 -7.56 11.64
C ARG A 118 11.75 -6.43 12.40
N TYR A 119 12.79 -5.88 11.80
CA TYR A 119 13.49 -4.70 12.28
C TYR A 119 13.10 -3.51 11.41
N HIS A 120 12.75 -2.40 12.05
CA HIS A 120 12.21 -1.21 11.42
C HIS A 120 12.98 0.01 11.87
N GLU A 121 13.38 0.85 10.93
CA GLU A 121 14.04 2.13 11.20
C GLU A 121 13.20 3.31 10.70
N GLY A 122 13.15 4.38 11.49
CA GLY A 122 12.42 5.61 11.16
C GLY A 122 10.96 5.61 11.62
N ILE A 123 10.48 6.81 11.95
CA ILE A 123 9.17 7.01 12.58
C ILE A 123 8.00 6.51 11.71
N ARG A 124 8.08 6.67 10.37
CA ARG A 124 7.02 6.21 9.46
C ARG A 124 6.82 4.69 9.52
N ASN A 125 7.92 3.94 9.65
CA ASN A 125 7.86 2.48 9.77
C ASN A 125 7.26 2.06 11.12
N ILE A 126 7.57 2.78 12.20
CA ILE A 126 6.92 2.57 13.50
C ILE A 126 5.41 2.84 13.39
N HIS A 127 5.00 3.94 12.76
CA HIS A 127 3.58 4.19 12.50
C HIS A 127 2.92 3.03 11.74
N SER A 128 3.56 2.52 10.69
CA SER A 128 3.05 1.39 9.92
C SER A 128 2.85 0.13 10.78
N ILE A 129 3.76 -0.17 11.72
CA ILE A 129 3.60 -1.29 12.67
C ILE A 129 2.30 -1.13 13.47
N TRP A 130 2.10 0.03 14.11
CA TRP A 130 0.92 0.27 14.94
C TRP A 130 -0.38 0.35 14.14
N SER A 131 -0.34 0.86 12.91
CA SER A 131 -1.46 0.80 11.98
C SER A 131 -1.81 -0.63 11.57
N GLY A 132 -0.82 -1.49 11.30
CA GLY A 132 -1.04 -2.90 11.02
C GLY A 132 -1.63 -3.63 12.22
N LEU A 133 -1.07 -3.40 13.42
CA LEU A 133 -1.59 -3.98 14.66
C LEU A 133 -3.02 -3.56 14.94
N LYS A 134 -3.40 -2.30 14.64
CA LYS A 134 -4.78 -1.82 14.76
C LYS A 134 -5.75 -2.65 13.92
N GLU A 135 -5.37 -3.04 12.70
CA GLU A 135 -6.19 -3.91 11.86
C GLU A 135 -6.27 -5.33 12.43
N GLU A 136 -5.15 -5.86 12.95
CA GLU A 136 -5.12 -7.18 13.59
C GLU A 136 -6.01 -7.27 14.85
N LEU A 137 -6.26 -6.15 15.55
CA LEU A 137 -7.18 -6.14 16.71
C LEU A 137 -8.59 -6.63 16.36
N LYS A 138 -9.01 -6.50 15.09
CA LYS A 138 -10.36 -6.90 14.65
C LYS A 138 -10.56 -8.41 14.67
N THR A 139 -9.48 -9.18 14.51
CA THR A 139 -9.48 -10.65 14.46
C THR A 139 -8.77 -11.28 15.67
N MET A 140 -8.25 -10.46 16.58
CA MET A 140 -7.47 -10.92 17.73
C MET A 140 -8.33 -11.68 18.76
N PRO A 141 -7.83 -12.82 19.30
CA PRO A 141 -8.45 -13.49 20.44
C PRO A 141 -8.58 -12.55 21.65
N LYS A 142 -9.75 -12.50 22.28
CA LYS A 142 -10.08 -11.53 23.35
C LYS A 142 -9.73 -11.99 24.76
N GLU A 143 -9.06 -13.14 24.88
CA GLU A 143 -8.81 -13.82 26.16
C GLU A 143 -7.67 -13.19 26.97
N LYS A 144 -6.61 -12.70 26.29
CA LYS A 144 -5.44 -12.12 26.96
C LYS A 144 -5.42 -10.59 26.80
N PRO A 145 -5.16 -9.83 27.86
CA PRO A 145 -4.93 -8.39 27.73
C PRO A 145 -3.64 -8.12 26.97
N ILE A 146 -3.61 -6.99 26.28
CA ILE A 146 -2.36 -6.43 25.76
C ILE A 146 -1.58 -5.87 26.95
N LEU A 147 -0.28 -6.13 26.97
CA LEU A 147 0.62 -5.68 28.03
C LEU A 147 1.59 -4.65 27.46
N MET A 148 1.77 -3.54 28.16
CA MET A 148 2.63 -2.43 27.73
C MET A 148 3.54 -2.01 28.87
N TYR A 149 4.84 -2.12 28.64
CA TYR A 149 5.88 -1.62 29.53
C TYR A 149 6.51 -0.41 28.86
N THR A 150 6.21 0.79 29.35
CA THR A 150 6.57 2.02 28.64
C THR A 150 8.03 2.39 28.81
N GLY A 151 8.51 3.28 27.94
CA GLY A 151 9.79 3.93 28.08
C GLY A 151 9.69 5.20 28.92
N THR A 152 10.60 6.14 28.67
CA THR A 152 10.61 7.46 29.32
C THR A 152 9.33 8.26 29.03
N LYS A 153 9.04 9.25 29.89
CA LYS A 153 7.93 10.18 29.71
C LYS A 153 7.89 10.84 28.33
N LYS A 154 9.04 11.31 27.88
CA LYS A 154 9.22 11.91 26.56
C LYS A 154 8.84 10.94 25.43
N ALA A 155 9.19 9.66 25.56
CA ALA A 155 8.93 8.65 24.54
C ALA A 155 7.42 8.42 24.34
N TYR A 156 6.69 8.05 25.39
CA TYR A 156 5.26 7.74 25.24
C TYR A 156 4.40 8.98 24.97
N GLU A 157 4.82 10.18 25.40
CA GLU A 157 4.12 11.44 25.08
C GLU A 157 4.27 11.79 23.59
N SER A 158 5.43 11.49 22.99
CA SER A 158 5.69 11.77 21.58
C SER A 158 4.89 10.85 20.63
N LEU A 159 4.36 9.72 21.11
CA LEU A 159 3.51 8.79 20.36
C LEU A 159 2.01 8.93 20.66
N LEU A 160 1.60 10.00 21.36
CA LEU A 160 0.22 10.15 21.82
C LEU A 160 -0.84 10.01 20.73
N GLY A 161 -0.64 10.67 19.58
CA GLY A 161 -1.59 10.62 18.46
C GLY A 161 -1.73 9.21 17.90
N LEU A 162 -0.60 8.52 17.67
CA LEU A 162 -0.59 7.15 17.18
C LEU A 162 -1.29 6.19 18.15
N TYR A 163 -0.99 6.30 19.44
CA TYR A 163 -1.61 5.48 20.47
C TYR A 163 -3.09 5.77 20.64
N GLU A 164 -3.54 7.01 20.45
CA GLU A 164 -4.97 7.33 20.51
C GLU A 164 -5.78 6.59 19.44
N GLU A 165 -5.32 6.54 18.20
CA GLU A 165 -6.01 5.79 17.15
C GLU A 165 -6.04 4.29 17.43
N PHE A 166 -4.91 3.74 17.87
CA PHE A 166 -4.81 2.33 18.25
C PHE A 166 -5.77 2.00 19.41
N HIS A 167 -5.79 2.83 20.46
CA HIS A 167 -6.67 2.60 21.59
C HIS A 167 -8.15 2.80 21.26
N LYS A 168 -8.53 3.69 20.35
CA LYS A 168 -9.92 3.84 19.87
C LYS A 168 -10.42 2.53 19.29
N GLU A 169 -9.65 1.91 18.39
CA GLU A 169 -10.04 0.61 17.81
C GLU A 169 -10.02 -0.50 18.86
N ARG A 170 -8.99 -0.56 19.71
CA ARG A 170 -8.91 -1.54 20.80
C ARG A 170 -10.13 -1.51 21.73
N VAL A 171 -10.56 -0.32 22.15
CA VAL A 171 -11.74 -0.16 23.01
C VAL A 171 -13.00 -0.60 22.28
N LYS A 172 -13.14 -0.25 20.99
CA LYS A 172 -14.24 -0.73 20.13
C LYS A 172 -14.29 -2.25 20.06
N GLN A 173 -13.13 -2.91 19.98
CA GLN A 173 -13.01 -4.37 19.99
C GLN A 173 -13.15 -5.02 21.40
N LYS A 174 -13.30 -4.20 22.46
CA LYS A 174 -13.38 -4.59 23.88
C LYS A 174 -12.14 -5.33 24.40
N ILE A 175 -10.97 -4.99 23.90
CA ILE A 175 -9.70 -5.63 24.29
C ILE A 175 -9.11 -4.92 25.50
N HIS A 176 -8.84 -5.67 26.58
CA HIS A 176 -8.23 -5.14 27.81
C HIS A 176 -6.75 -4.80 27.62
N TYR A 177 -6.27 -3.82 28.38
CA TYR A 177 -4.90 -3.31 28.27
C TYR A 177 -4.30 -3.11 29.66
N LYS A 178 -3.07 -3.55 29.90
CA LYS A 178 -2.33 -3.32 31.16
C LYS A 178 -1.07 -2.52 30.87
N ILE A 179 -0.89 -1.40 31.55
CA ILE A 179 0.23 -0.47 31.31
C ILE A 179 1.02 -0.22 32.57
N ILE A 180 2.34 -0.35 32.47
CA ILE A 180 3.28 0.11 33.50
C ILE A 180 3.95 1.38 32.97
N TYR A 181 3.74 2.49 33.67
CA TYR A 181 4.41 3.77 33.45
C TYR A 181 5.59 3.96 34.44
N PRO A 182 6.58 4.82 34.12
CA PRO A 182 7.53 5.30 35.10
C PRO A 182 6.81 6.04 36.24
N LEU A 183 7.40 6.09 37.44
CA LEU A 183 6.86 6.77 38.63
C LEU A 183 6.53 8.26 38.43
N GLU A 184 6.94 8.86 37.32
CA GLU A 184 6.61 10.23 36.99
C GLU A 184 5.13 10.41 36.65
N GLU A 185 4.48 11.39 37.30
CA GLU A 185 3.10 11.71 36.99
C GLU A 185 2.90 12.17 35.55
N SER A 186 1.91 11.56 34.91
CA SER A 186 1.54 11.78 33.53
C SER A 186 0.02 11.94 33.41
N LYS A 187 -0.41 13.05 32.80
CA LYS A 187 -1.83 13.28 32.45
C LYS A 187 -2.36 12.15 31.55
N VAL A 188 -1.48 11.57 30.72
CA VAL A 188 -1.78 10.44 29.85
C VAL A 188 -2.16 9.21 30.66
N ALA A 189 -1.38 8.88 31.70
CA ALA A 189 -1.65 7.72 32.56
C ALA A 189 -3.01 7.84 33.26
N LYS A 190 -3.36 9.04 33.77
CA LYS A 190 -4.68 9.32 34.38
C LYS A 190 -5.83 9.14 33.38
N ARG A 191 -5.67 9.61 32.14
CA ARG A 191 -6.68 9.45 31.07
C ARG A 191 -6.89 7.98 30.69
N ARG A 192 -5.82 7.18 30.62
CA ARG A 192 -5.88 5.78 30.17
C ARG A 192 -6.68 4.88 31.10
N LYS A 193 -6.70 5.13 32.42
CA LYS A 193 -7.50 4.36 33.39
C LYS A 193 -8.99 4.24 33.02
N LYS A 194 -9.53 5.17 32.22
CA LYS A 194 -10.95 5.20 31.80
C LYS A 194 -11.24 4.44 30.50
N GLN A 195 -10.27 3.75 29.90
CA GLN A 195 -10.37 3.19 28.54
C GLN A 195 -10.18 1.67 28.51
N LEU A 196 -10.88 0.88 29.34
CA LEU A 196 -10.63 -0.57 29.46
C LEU A 196 -9.13 -0.88 29.66
N ALA A 197 -8.48 -0.09 30.51
CA ALA A 197 -7.06 -0.23 30.78
C ALA A 197 -6.77 -0.13 32.27
N GLU A 198 -5.96 -1.06 32.76
CA GLU A 198 -5.37 -0.98 34.10
C GLU A 198 -4.01 -0.32 33.99
N VAL A 199 -3.71 0.57 34.93
CA VAL A 199 -2.47 1.37 34.91
C VAL A 199 -1.80 1.29 36.27
N LYS A 200 -0.53 0.90 36.25
CA LYS A 200 0.36 0.90 37.41
C LYS A 200 1.64 1.69 37.10
N PHE A 201 2.37 2.03 38.15
CA PHE A 201 3.60 2.80 38.11
C PHE A 201 4.73 2.03 38.80
N ALA A 202 5.91 2.02 38.18
CA ALA A 202 7.11 1.43 38.76
C ALA A 202 8.34 2.24 38.37
N LYS A 203 9.47 1.99 39.06
CA LYS A 203 10.75 2.62 38.70
C LYS A 203 11.25 1.96 37.41
N LEU A 204 11.22 2.70 36.30
CA LEU A 204 11.64 2.22 34.98
C LEU A 204 12.88 3.02 34.56
N GLU A 205 13.98 2.34 34.21
CA GLU A 205 15.25 2.96 33.79
C GLU A 205 15.55 2.74 32.28
N ASN A 206 14.61 2.14 31.56
CA ASN A 206 14.72 1.83 30.13
C ASN A 206 14.34 3.02 29.24
N GLU A 207 15.10 3.19 28.15
CA GLU A 207 14.71 4.10 27.06
C GLU A 207 13.69 3.46 26.11
N ALA A 208 13.90 2.19 25.77
CA ALA A 208 13.03 1.44 24.88
C ALA A 208 11.82 0.89 25.63
N GLU A 209 10.65 1.03 25.05
CA GLU A 209 9.41 0.42 25.51
C GLU A 209 9.17 -0.91 24.83
N TRP A 210 8.35 -1.75 25.44
CA TRP A 210 7.93 -2.98 24.83
C TRP A 210 6.48 -3.33 25.13
N ALA A 211 5.87 -4.05 24.19
CA ALA A 211 4.48 -4.45 24.25
C ALA A 211 4.33 -5.93 23.88
N ILE A 212 3.33 -6.57 24.48
CA ILE A 212 2.91 -7.93 24.13
C ILE A 212 1.49 -7.88 23.62
N ILE A 213 1.32 -8.17 22.33
CA ILE A 213 0.02 -8.23 21.66
C ILE A 213 -0.13 -9.64 21.10
N ASN A 214 -1.02 -10.44 21.67
CA ASN A 214 -1.17 -11.87 21.37
C ASN A 214 0.18 -12.63 21.50
N ASN A 215 0.71 -13.17 20.39
CA ASN A 215 2.00 -13.87 20.30
C ASN A 215 3.14 -12.97 19.78
N LYS A 216 2.96 -11.65 19.78
CA LYS A 216 3.97 -10.68 19.30
C LYS A 216 4.61 -9.94 20.47
N LEU A 217 5.94 -9.92 20.50
CA LEU A 217 6.74 -9.01 21.30
C LEU A 217 7.20 -7.85 20.41
N ILE A 218 6.87 -6.62 20.82
CA ILE A 218 7.28 -5.40 20.13
C ILE A 218 8.22 -4.67 21.08
N ILE A 219 9.41 -4.30 20.62
CA ILE A 219 10.37 -3.47 21.38
C ILE A 219 10.68 -2.26 20.53
N GLN A 220 10.57 -1.05 21.06
CA GLN A 220 10.82 0.16 20.28
C GLN A 220 11.34 1.32 21.12
N TYR A 221 12.02 2.26 20.48
CA TYR A 221 12.31 3.57 21.04
C TYR A 221 12.19 4.64 19.95
N ILE A 222 11.86 5.85 20.36
CA ILE A 222 11.69 6.99 19.44
C ILE A 222 12.42 8.27 19.88
N THR A 223 13.10 8.23 21.01
CA THR A 223 13.78 9.38 21.62
C THR A 223 15.12 9.72 20.96
N GLN A 224 15.67 8.80 20.17
CA GLN A 224 16.94 8.95 19.47
C GLN A 224 16.75 9.55 18.06
N LYS A 225 17.84 10.01 17.43
CA LYS A 225 17.84 10.63 16.09
C LYS A 225 17.15 9.77 15.03
N VAL A 226 17.35 8.45 15.10
CA VAL A 226 16.67 7.47 14.25
C VAL A 226 15.85 6.55 15.17
N PRO A 227 14.52 6.68 15.18
CA PRO A 227 13.62 5.76 15.87
C PRO A 227 13.77 4.34 15.35
N ARG A 228 13.64 3.35 16.23
CA ARG A 228 13.74 1.93 15.85
C ARG A 228 12.68 1.09 16.54
N ALA A 229 12.22 0.06 15.85
CA ALA A 229 11.32 -0.94 16.39
C ALA A 229 11.70 -2.35 15.92
N PHE A 230 11.50 -3.32 16.80
CA PHE A 230 11.70 -4.73 16.56
C PHE A 230 10.41 -5.46 16.92
N VAL A 231 9.84 -6.20 15.97
CA VAL A 231 8.61 -6.99 16.16
C VAL A 231 8.99 -8.44 16.01
N ILE A 232 8.75 -9.26 17.03
CA ILE A 232 9.01 -10.70 17.03
C ILE A 232 7.67 -11.40 17.19
N GLU A 233 7.22 -12.11 16.16
CA GLU A 233 6.04 -12.96 16.23
C GLU A 233 6.47 -14.39 16.60
N ASP A 234 6.42 -14.66 17.90
CA ASP A 234 6.86 -15.92 18.49
C ASP A 234 6.22 -16.09 19.87
N LYS A 235 5.55 -17.23 20.07
CA LYS A 235 4.82 -17.53 21.30
C LYS A 235 5.75 -17.66 22.51
N ILE A 236 6.95 -18.21 22.34
CA ILE A 236 7.91 -18.42 23.43
C ILE A 236 8.41 -17.06 23.91
N PHE A 237 8.89 -16.20 23.02
CA PHE A 237 9.34 -14.85 23.40
C PHE A 237 8.21 -14.02 24.03
N ALA A 238 7.01 -14.06 23.45
CA ALA A 238 5.86 -13.33 23.98
C ALA A 238 5.46 -13.80 25.39
N GLU A 239 5.49 -15.11 25.66
CA GLU A 239 5.12 -15.66 26.97
C GLU A 239 6.23 -15.42 28.01
N THR A 240 7.51 -15.50 27.63
CA THR A 240 8.63 -15.12 28.52
C THR A 240 8.51 -13.67 28.96
N PHE A 241 8.31 -12.72 28.04
CA PHE A 241 8.13 -11.32 28.40
C PHE A 241 6.81 -11.06 29.15
N ARG A 242 5.78 -11.90 28.96
CA ARG A 242 4.55 -11.84 29.75
C ARG A 242 4.81 -12.16 31.22
N GLN A 243 5.66 -13.15 31.49
CA GLN A 243 6.11 -13.46 32.85
C GLN A 243 6.91 -12.29 33.44
N VAL A 244 7.84 -11.71 32.68
CA VAL A 244 8.58 -10.50 33.11
C VAL A 244 7.62 -9.36 33.45
N PHE A 245 6.63 -9.10 32.59
CA PHE A 245 5.61 -8.08 32.85
C PHE A 245 4.87 -8.35 34.16
N ASN A 246 4.42 -9.58 34.37
CA ASN A 246 3.64 -9.97 35.55
C ASN A 246 4.45 -9.83 36.84
N GLN A 247 5.75 -10.14 36.83
CA GLN A 247 6.63 -9.93 37.98
C GLN A 247 6.70 -8.45 38.36
N VAL A 248 6.95 -7.56 37.39
CA VAL A 248 6.96 -6.11 37.66
C VAL A 248 5.58 -5.62 38.08
N TRP A 249 4.51 -6.14 37.46
CA TRP A 249 3.13 -5.78 37.76
C TRP A 249 2.74 -6.05 39.22
N GLN A 250 3.29 -7.10 39.83
CA GLN A 250 3.03 -7.43 41.25
C GLN A 250 3.59 -6.36 42.19
N THR A 251 4.77 -5.81 41.90
CA THR A 251 5.43 -4.79 42.74
C THR A 251 5.06 -3.36 42.37
N ALA A 252 4.49 -3.13 41.19
CA ALA A 252 4.08 -1.82 40.71
C ALA A 252 2.83 -1.30 41.46
N LYS A 253 2.76 0.03 41.64
CA LYS A 253 1.74 0.74 42.43
C LYS A 253 0.64 1.37 41.56
#